data_AF-W1WI94-F1
#
_entry.id   AF-W1WI94-F1
#
_cell.length_a   1.000
_cell.length_b   1.000
_cell.length_c   1.000
_cell.angle_alpha   90.00
_cell.angle_beta   90.00
_cell.angle_gamma   90.00
#
_symmetry.space_group_name_H-M   'P 1'
#
loop_
_entity.id
_entity.type
_entity.pdbx_description
1 polymer ?
#
loop_
_entity_poly.entity_id
_entity_poly.type
_entity_poly.pdbx_seq_one_letter_code
_entity_poly.pdbx_strand_id
1 'polypeptide(L)' 'NTGTSVNEVIARFRAISGADFMVHYEAERIGDIKHSRLSNAKAERDFGFVASTTLDDGLQKTLEYFKAHHK' A
#
# COMPACT_ATOMS: atom_id res chain seq x y z
N ASN A 1 0.25 9.81 -10.29
CA ASN A 1 0.31 8.87 -9.15
C ASN A 1 1.59 9.12 -8.33
N THR A 2 1.69 8.54 -7.14
CA THR A 2 2.84 8.71 -6.23
C THR A 2 3.35 7.32 -5.82
N GLY A 3 4.67 7.14 -5.81
CA GLY A 3 5.28 5.87 -5.35
C GLY A 3 5.29 5.82 -3.82
N THR A 4 5.42 4.61 -3.26
CA THR A 4 5.65 4.42 -1.83
C THR A 4 6.66 3.30 -1.61
N SER A 5 7.27 3.25 -0.42
CA SER A 5 8.16 2.16 -0.01
C SER A 5 7.49 1.20 0.97
N VAL A 6 8.07 0.01 1.13
CA VAL A 6 7.64 -0.97 2.16
C VAL A 6 7.71 -0.35 3.56
N ASN A 7 8.74 0.44 3.86
CA ASN A 7 8.90 1.10 5.15
C ASN A 7 7.83 2.16 5.42
N GLU A 8 7.41 2.91 4.40
CA GLU A 8 6.30 3.86 4.52
C GLU A 8 4.97 3.15 4.76
N VAL A 9 4.73 2.03 4.08
CA VAL A 9 3.54 1.19 4.32
C VAL A 9 3.53 0.69 5.76
N ILE A 10 4.66 0.19 6.27
CA ILE A 10 4.81 -0.25 7.67
C ILE A 10 4.49 0.88 8.64
N ALA A 11 5.07 2.07 8.44
CA ALA A 11 4.85 3.22 9.32
C ALA A 11 3.38 3.66 9.35
N ARG A 12 2.74 3.75 8.18
CA ARG A 12 1.31 4.06 8.06
C ARG A 12 0.44 3.00 8.72
N PHE A 13 0.78 1.72 8.52
CA PHE A 13 0.00 0.62 9.06
C PHE A 13 0.11 0.51 10.58
N ARG A 14 1.26 0.83 11.19
CA ARG A 14 1.36 1.02 12.65
C ARG A 14 0.39 2.09 13.15
N ALA A 15 0.39 3.26 12.50
CA ALA A 15 -0.50 4.36 12.87
C ALA A 15 -1.99 3.99 12.73
N ILE A 16 -2.36 3.36 11.61
CA ILE A 16 -3.76 2.95 11.32
C ILE A 16 -4.23 1.83 12.25
N SER A 17 -3.39 0.84 12.50
CA SER A 17 -3.76 -0.31 13.34
C SER A 17 -3.71 0.00 14.83
N GLY A 18 -2.97 1.03 15.23
CA GLY A 18 -2.68 1.32 16.64
C GLY A 18 -1.79 0.26 17.30
N ALA A 19 -1.24 -0.67 16.53
CA ALA A 19 -0.39 -1.74 17.00
C ALA A 19 1.06 -1.48 16.61
N ASP A 20 1.96 -1.78 17.55
CA ASP A 20 3.37 -1.93 17.23
C ASP A 20 3.69 -3.41 17.01
N PHE A 21 4.58 -3.66 16.05
CA PHE A 21 4.99 -4.99 15.66
C PHE A 21 6.45 -5.00 15.23
N MET A 22 7.11 -6.13 15.46
CA MET A 22 8.51 -6.33 15.09
C MET A 22 8.65 -6.45 13.57
N VAL A 23 9.61 -5.73 13.00
CA VAL A 23 9.93 -5.77 11.57
C VAL A 23 11.30 -6.40 11.43
N HIS A 24 11.36 -7.54 10.74
CA HIS A 24 12.60 -8.24 10.44
C HIS A 24 13.03 -7.89 9.01
N TYR A 25 14.23 -7.32 8.87
CA TYR A 25 14.83 -7.09 7.57
C TYR A 25 15.63 -8.31 7.18
N GLU A 26 15.34 -8.83 5.99
CA GLU A 26 16.00 -10.00 5.43
C GLU A 26 16.68 -9.65 4.10
N ALA A 27 17.36 -10.62 3.51
CA ALA A 27 17.99 -10.45 2.19
C ALA A 27 16.95 -10.10 1.12
N GLU A 28 17.37 -9.34 0.11
CA GLU A 28 16.52 -9.04 -1.05
C GLU A 28 16.03 -10.36 -1.69
N ARG A 29 14.73 -10.46 -1.94
CA ARG A 29 14.14 -11.64 -2.57
C ARG A 29 14.52 -11.66 -4.04
N ILE A 30 15.11 -12.77 -4.49
CA ILE A 30 15.51 -12.96 -5.89
C ILE A 30 14.27 -12.79 -6.80
N GLY A 31 14.37 -11.88 -7.76
CA GLY A 31 13.32 -11.57 -8.73
C GLY A 31 12.50 -10.32 -8.41
N ASP A 32 12.63 -9.73 -7.21
CA ASP A 32 11.94 -8.48 -6.88
C ASP A 32 12.52 -7.30 -7.66
N ILE A 33 11.63 -6.44 -8.19
CA ILE A 33 12.00 -5.18 -8.83
C ILE A 33 12.07 -4.08 -7.76
N LYS A 34 13.23 -3.43 -7.63
CA LYS A 34 13.50 -2.44 -6.57
C LYS A 34 12.52 -1.28 -6.52
N HIS A 35 12.22 -0.68 -7.68
CA HIS A 35 11.25 0.41 -7.81
C HIS A 35 10.40 0.19 -9.04
N SER A 36 9.09 0.06 -8.84
CA SER A 36 8.11 -0.06 -9.92
C SER A 36 6.90 0.82 -9.64
N ARG A 37 6.53 1.65 -10.62
CA ARG A 37 5.36 2.52 -10.56
C ARG A 37 4.79 2.66 -11.97
N LEU A 38 3.48 2.53 -12.09
CA LEU A 38 2.78 2.79 -13.35
C LEU A 38 2.78 4.30 -13.70
N SER A 39 2.32 4.68 -14.88
CA SER A 39 1.83 6.03 -15.17
C SER A 39 0.36 5.92 -15.55
N ASN A 40 -0.52 6.66 -14.89
CA ASN A 40 -1.97 6.61 -15.13
C ASN A 40 -2.44 7.63 -16.18
N ALA A 41 -1.53 8.39 -16.79
CA ALA A 41 -1.86 9.49 -17.70
C ALA A 41 -2.71 9.06 -18.91
N LYS A 42 -2.46 7.85 -19.47
CA LYS A 42 -3.28 7.35 -20.58
C LYS A 42 -4.72 7.05 -20.15
N ALA A 43 -4.90 6.45 -18.98
CA ALA A 43 -6.23 6.15 -18.46
C ALA A 43 -7.01 7.42 -18.10
N GLU A 44 -6.31 8.41 -17.52
CA GLU A 44 -6.89 9.71 -17.22
C GLU A 44 -7.37 10.43 -18.50
N ARG A 45 -6.52 10.52 -19.53
CA ARG A 45 -6.89 11.17 -20.80
C ARG A 45 -8.01 10.45 -21.54
N ASP A 46 -7.90 9.13 -21.67
CA ASP A 46 -8.74 8.37 -22.60
C ASP A 46 -10.07 7.95 -21.95
N PHE A 47 -10.13 7.88 -20.62
CA PHE A 47 -11.32 7.42 -19.88
C PHE A 47 -11.77 8.36 -18.76
N GLY A 48 -11.10 9.49 -18.53
CA GLY A 48 -11.40 10.38 -17.40
C GLY A 48 -11.14 9.71 -16.04
N PHE A 49 -10.32 8.65 -16.00
CA PHE A 49 -10.10 7.90 -14.78
C PHE A 49 -9.29 8.71 -13.76
N VAL A 50 -9.85 8.85 -12.55
CA VAL A 50 -9.19 9.45 -11.39
C VAL A 50 -9.16 8.43 -10.25
N ALA A 51 -7.96 8.14 -9.75
CA ALA A 51 -7.81 7.31 -8.55
C ALA A 51 -8.33 8.08 -7.33
N SER A 52 -9.40 7.60 -6.72
CA SER A 52 -10.08 8.26 -5.61
C SER A 52 -9.76 7.66 -4.23
N THR A 53 -9.21 6.45 -4.20
CA THR A 53 -8.81 5.78 -2.95
C THR A 53 -7.36 6.12 -2.64
N THR A 54 -7.12 6.71 -1.48
CA THR A 54 -5.76 6.98 -1.00
C THR A 54 -5.11 5.71 -0.45
N LEU A 55 -3.80 5.75 -0.22
CA LEU A 55 -3.10 4.63 0.43
C LEU A 55 -3.67 4.36 1.84
N ASP A 56 -3.94 5.42 2.60
CA ASP A 56 -4.45 5.29 3.98
C ASP A 56 -5.87 4.72 4.00
N ASP A 57 -6.75 5.18 3.11
CA ASP A 57 -8.11 4.61 2.97
C ASP A 57 -8.07 3.13 2.60
N GLY A 58 -7.18 2.75 1.69
CA GLY A 58 -6.99 1.36 1.26
C GLY A 58 -6.48 0.48 2.40
N LEU A 59 -5.48 0.95 3.15
CA LEU A 59 -4.93 0.24 4.31
C LEU A 59 -5.97 0.09 5.44
N GLN A 60 -6.74 1.14 5.72
CA GLN A 60 -7.80 1.11 6.72
C GLN A 60 -8.87 0.07 6.36
N LYS A 61 -9.42 0.12 5.13
CA LYS A 61 -10.41 -0.87 4.66
C LYS A 61 -9.87 -2.29 4.68
N THR A 62 -8.58 -2.46 4.37
CA THR A 62 -7.92 -3.77 4.45
C THR A 62 -7.91 -4.30 5.88
N LEU A 63 -7.52 -3.47 6.85
CA LEU A 63 -7.54 -3.86 8.27
C LEU A 63 -8.96 -4.20 8.75
N GLU A 64 -9.95 -3.38 8.39
CA GLU A 64 -11.37 -3.61 8.73
C GLU A 64 -11.87 -4.95 8.18
N TYR A 65 -11.53 -5.28 6.93
CA TYR A 65 -11.87 -6.57 6.33
C TYR A 65 -11.33 -7.74 7.14
N PHE A 66 -10.05 -7.72 7.51
CA PHE A 66 -9.44 -8.78 8.30
C PHE A 66 -9.99 -8.84 9.73
N LYS A 67 -10.29 -7.70 10.37
CA LYS A 67 -10.95 -7.70 11.69
C LYS A 67 -12.32 -8.38 11.67
N ALA A 68 -13.07 -8.24 10.57
CA ALA A 68 -14.41 -8.82 10.43
C ALA A 68 -14.41 -10.30 9.98
N HIS A 69 -13.36 -10.77 9.30
CA HIS A 69 -13.35 -12.09 8.64
C HIS A 69 -12.22 -13.03 9.08
N HIS A 70 -11.28 -12.56 9.90
CA HIS A 70 -10.26 -13.41 10.48
C HIS A 70 -10.79 -14.05 11.76
N LYS A 71 -10.81 -15.39 11.81
CA LYS A 71 -11.11 -16.16 13.03
C LYS A 71 -9.95 -16.11 14.01
#